data_AF-A0A6V7M4C6-F1
#
_entry.id   AF-A0A6V7M4C6-F1
#
_cell.length_a   1.000
_cell.length_b   1.000
_cell.length_c   1.000
_cell.angle_alpha   90.00
_cell.angle_beta   90.00
_cell.angle_gamma   90.00
#
_symmetry.space_group_name_H-M   'P 1'
#
loop_
_entity.id
_entity.type
_entity.pdbx_description
1 polymer ?
#
loop_
_entity_poly.entity_id
_entity_poly.type
_entity_poly.pdbx_seq_one_letter_code
_entity_poly.pdbx_strand_id
1 'polypeptide(L)' 'EYNPNLYGYATDDAYSYQPASHFNVGENFAMSRDMPFMARNLVERMKNDPKVDLKNHWK' A
#
# COMPACT_ATOMS: atom_id res chain seq x y z
N GLU A 1 -7.82 -6.17 -17.05
CA GLU A 1 -8.68 -4.97 -17.02
C GLU A 1 -8.37 -4.17 -15.76
N TYR A 2 -8.59 -2.86 -15.79
CA TYR A 2 -8.32 -1.95 -14.66
C TYR A 2 -9.52 -1.87 -13.72
N ASN A 3 -9.31 -1.96 -12.39
CA ASN A 3 -10.36 -1.80 -11.39
C ASN A 3 -10.03 -0.61 -10.45
N PRO A 4 -10.58 0.59 -10.69
CA PRO A 4 -10.36 1.74 -9.82
C PRO A 4 -11.01 1.60 -8.43
N ASN A 5 -11.95 0.66 -8.25
CA ASN A 5 -12.63 0.41 -6.98
C ASN A 5 -11.88 -0.58 -6.09
N LEU A 6 -10.65 -0.96 -6.45
CA LEU A 6 -9.83 -1.85 -5.63
C LEU A 6 -9.48 -1.16 -4.32
N TYR A 7 -9.88 -1.76 -3.20
CA TYR A 7 -9.57 -1.23 -1.88
C TYR A 7 -8.05 -1.11 -1.67
N GLY A 8 -7.60 0.03 -1.16
CA GLY A 8 -6.18 0.30 -0.93
C GLY A 8 -5.43 0.86 -2.15
N TYR A 9 -6.09 1.00 -3.30
CA TYR A 9 -5.53 1.65 -4.48
C TYR A 9 -5.38 3.17 -4.26
N ALA A 10 -4.28 3.75 -4.75
CA ALA A 10 -4.04 5.18 -4.68
C ALA A 10 -4.83 5.91 -5.77
N THR A 11 -5.74 6.81 -5.39
CA THR A 11 -6.59 7.56 -6.33
C THR A 11 -6.06 8.94 -6.71
N ASP A 12 -5.09 9.46 -5.95
CA ASP A 12 -4.51 10.78 -6.13
C ASP A 12 -2.97 10.72 -6.04
N ASP A 13 -2.31 11.76 -6.54
CA ASP A 13 -0.87 11.94 -6.37
C ASP A 13 -0.53 12.18 -4.90
N ALA A 14 0.14 11.21 -4.28
CA ALA A 14 0.48 11.24 -2.87
C ALA A 14 1.83 10.56 -2.59
N TYR A 15 2.59 11.14 -1.67
CA TYR A 15 3.75 10.48 -1.06
C TYR A 15 3.29 9.37 -0.11
N SER A 16 4.12 8.36 0.14
CA SER A 16 3.69 7.20 0.93
C SER A 16 3.27 7.59 2.35
N TYR A 17 3.82 8.65 2.94
CA TYR A 17 3.43 9.09 4.29
C TYR A 17 2.07 9.82 4.34
N GLN A 18 1.49 10.18 3.19
CA GLN A 18 0.21 10.86 3.12
C GLN A 18 -0.94 9.85 3.13
N PRO A 19 -2.08 10.16 3.80
CA PRO A 19 -3.23 9.24 3.84
C PRO A 19 -3.78 8.85 2.46
N ALA A 20 -3.71 9.76 1.48
CA ALA A 20 -4.16 9.53 0.11
C ALA A 20 -3.33 8.48 -0.66
N SER A 21 -2.15 8.08 -0.15
CA SER A 21 -1.39 6.98 -0.72
C SER A 21 -2.04 5.62 -0.46
N HIS A 22 -2.96 5.51 0.50
CA HIS A 22 -3.58 4.25 0.90
C HIS A 22 -2.52 3.16 1.18
N PHE A 23 -2.50 2.08 0.39
CA PHE A 23 -1.51 1.01 0.48
C PHE A 23 -0.35 1.17 -0.52
N ASN A 24 -0.33 2.23 -1.32
CA ASN A 24 0.84 2.57 -2.11
C ASN A 24 1.96 3.07 -1.18
N VAL A 25 3.02 2.27 -1.10
CA VAL A 25 4.22 2.56 -0.31
C VAL A 25 5.44 2.86 -1.19
N GLY A 26 5.24 2.94 -2.50
CA GLY A 26 6.30 3.27 -3.45
C GLY A 26 6.74 4.71 -3.27
N GLU A 27 8.04 4.91 -3.07
CA GLU A 27 8.63 6.24 -2.99
C GLU A 27 9.39 6.57 -4.26
N ASN A 28 9.34 7.86 -4.65
CA ASN A 28 10.14 8.35 -5.75
C ASN A 28 11.62 8.16 -5.43
N PHE A 29 12.40 7.71 -6.41
CA PHE A 29 13.83 7.40 -6.28
C PHE A 29 14.18 6.23 -5.34
N ALA A 30 13.19 5.47 -4.84
CA ALA A 30 13.46 4.24 -4.11
C ALA A 30 14.21 3.23 -5.00
N MET A 31 15.20 2.56 -4.41
CA MET A 31 15.98 1.52 -5.06
C MET A 31 15.51 0.13 -4.58
N SER A 32 15.96 -0.92 -5.25
CA SER A 32 15.63 -2.30 -4.86
C SER A 32 16.00 -2.63 -3.41
N ARG A 33 17.02 -1.97 -2.85
CA ARG A 33 17.42 -2.13 -1.43
C ARG A 33 16.37 -1.59 -0.44
N ASP A 34 15.49 -0.70 -0.88
CA ASP A 34 14.46 -0.08 -0.05
C ASP A 34 13.16 -0.91 -0.06
N MET A 35 13.03 -1.87 -0.99
CA MET A 35 11.88 -2.78 -1.08
C MET A 35 11.55 -3.52 0.23
N PRO A 36 12.52 -4.04 1.01
CA PRO A 36 12.21 -4.66 2.29
C PRO A 36 11.56 -3.70 3.29
N PHE A 37 11.97 -2.42 3.28
CA PHE A 37 11.35 -1.40 4.13
C PHE A 37 9.93 -1.08 3.68
N MET A 38 9.72 -0.86 2.37
CA MET A 38 8.39 -0.62 1.80
C MET A 38 7.44 -1.79 2.07
N ALA A 39 7.91 -3.03 1.90
CA ALA A 39 7.12 -4.23 2.19
C ALA A 39 6.69 -4.32 3.66
N ARG A 40 7.59 -4.00 4.60
CA ARG A 40 7.24 -3.95 6.03
C ARG A 40 6.18 -2.89 6.31
N ASN A 41 6.36 -1.69 5.76
CA ASN A 41 5.41 -0.59 5.91
C ASN A 41 4.01 -0.98 5.39
N LEU A 42 3.94 -1.61 4.22
CA LEU A 42 2.68 -2.10 3.64
C LEU A 42 2.01 -3.12 4.58
N VAL A 43 2.74 -4.12 5.06
CA VAL A 43 2.19 -5.14 5.96
C VAL A 43 1.67 -4.51 7.26
N GLU A 44 2.39 -3.54 7.82
CA GLU A 44 1.96 -2.82 9.01
C GLU A 44 0.67 -2.03 8.77
N ARG A 45 0.54 -1.32 7.64
CA ARG A 45 -0.71 -0.63 7.27
C ARG A 45 -1.87 -1.60 7.14
N MET A 46 -1.67 -2.71 6.42
CA MET A 46 -2.69 -3.72 6.23
C MET A 46 -3.11 -4.37 7.55
N LYS A 47 -2.19 -4.60 8.49
CA LYS A 47 -2.52 -5.13 9.83
C LYS A 47 -3.34 -4.15 10.68
N ASN A 48 -3.10 -2.86 10.50
CA ASN A 48 -3.75 -1.80 11.27
C ASN A 48 -5.08 -1.34 10.64
N ASP A 49 -5.40 -1.77 9.42
CA ASP A 49 -6.64 -1.43 8.75
C ASP A 49 -7.74 -2.46 9.08
N PRO A 50 -8.84 -2.06 9.75
CA PRO A 50 -9.91 -2.98 10.14
C PRO A 50 -10.68 -3.56 8.95
N LYS A 51 -10.56 -2.97 7.75
CA LYS A 51 -11.20 -3.48 6.52
C LYS A 51 -10.34 -4.52 5.83
N VAL A 52 -9.14 -4.81 6.32
CA VAL A 52 -8.25 -5.81 5.72
C VAL A 52 -8.26 -7.09 6.52
N ASP A 53 -8.70 -8.17 5.86
CA ASP A 53 -8.48 -9.52 6.32
C ASP A 53 -7.24 -10.10 5.63
N LEU A 54 -6.09 -10.02 6.29
CA LEU A 54 -4.83 -10.55 5.76
C LEU A 54 -4.85 -12.05 5.43
N LYS A 55 -5.79 -12.82 6.01
CA LYS A 55 -5.90 -14.27 5.77
C LYS A 55 -6.83 -14.62 4.61
N ASN A 56 -7.72 -13.71 4.20
CA ASN A 56 -8.72 -13.98 3.17
C ASN A 56 -8.68 -13.00 1.99
N HIS A 57 -8.00 -11.86 2.11
CA HIS A 57 -7.87 -10.86 1.04
C HIS A 57 -6.59 -11.04 0.20
N TRP A 58 -5.73 -11.99 0.57
CA TRP A 58 -4.71 -12.49 -0.35
C TRP A 58 -5.37 -13.50 -1.28
N LYS A 59 -4.88 -13.58 -2.52
CA LYS A 59 -5.40 -14.37 -3.65
C LYS A 59 -6.42 -15.46 -3.35
#